data_AF-A0A7X3V4V6-F1
#
_entry.id   AF-A0A7X3V4V6-F1
#
_cell.length_a   1.000
_cell.length_b   1.000
_cell.length_c   1.000
_cell.angle_alpha   90.00
_cell.angle_beta   90.00
_cell.angle_gamma   90.00
#
_symmetry.space_group_name_H-M   'P 1'
#
loop_
_entity.id
_entity.type
_entity.pdbx_description
1 polymer ?
#
loop_
_entity_poly.entity_id
_entity_poly.type
_entity_poly.pdbx_seq_one_letter_code
_entity_poly.pdbx_strand_id
1 'polypeptide(L)'
;MTELHWTGYVSVATPIIVVLLGWLLHQKSERRWKATEQRWKEEERLHPDRIEVYNEVLEPYIVLLMSESEWAAAQDSRPEYGGMSRDEAALARVFSLAHRRNSFKLMLIGGDEVVRAYNDLTLFHSRPRDAPMTEAEWEEGLRLFGRLVLAIRRSVGNEGTKLDAWDMLYWGWSNVEEIRAKHRP
;
A
#
# COMPACT_ATOMS: atom_id res chain seq x y z
N MET A 1 28.91 -66.78 17.68
CA MET A 1 27.89 -65.71 17.79
C MET A 1 28.65 -64.40 17.82
N THR A 2 28.59 -63.64 16.73
CA THR A 2 29.29 -62.35 16.58
C THR A 2 28.49 -61.28 17.30
N GLU A 3 28.98 -60.84 18.45
CA GLU A 3 28.47 -59.67 19.19
C GLU A 3 28.54 -58.45 18.27
N LEU A 4 27.38 -57.95 17.84
CA LEU A 4 27.29 -56.79 16.97
C LEU A 4 27.62 -55.55 17.83
N HIS A 5 28.81 -54.98 17.64
CA HIS A 5 29.29 -53.80 18.37
C HIS A 5 28.54 -52.53 17.96
N TRP A 6 27.27 -52.41 18.36
CA TRP A 6 26.40 -51.26 18.09
C TRP A 6 26.97 -49.93 18.60
N THR A 7 27.73 -49.95 19.70
CA THR A 7 28.27 -48.75 20.35
C THR A 7 29.38 -48.08 19.53
N GLY A 8 30.18 -48.86 18.80
CA GLY A 8 31.22 -48.32 17.90
C GLY A 8 30.64 -47.64 16.65
N TYR A 9 29.57 -48.21 16.09
CA TYR A 9 28.88 -47.66 14.93
C TYR A 9 28.17 -46.33 15.25
N VAL A 10 27.53 -46.24 16.41
CA VAL A 10 26.84 -45.01 16.85
C VAL A 10 27.84 -43.87 17.08
N SER A 11 29.02 -44.14 17.65
CA SER A 11 30.08 -43.16 17.90
C SER A 11 30.64 -42.53 16.61
N VAL A 12 30.82 -43.33 15.56
CA VAL A 12 31.36 -42.85 14.26
C VAL A 12 30.27 -42.23 13.38
N ALA A 13 29.03 -42.75 13.43
CA ALA A 13 27.94 -42.24 12.62
C ALA A 13 27.43 -40.87 13.09
N THR A 14 27.45 -40.59 14.39
CA THR A 14 26.93 -39.33 14.97
C THR A 14 27.58 -38.07 14.39
N PRO A 15 28.92 -37.91 14.35
CA PRO A 15 29.54 -36.71 13.78
C PRO A 15 29.24 -36.54 12.28
N ILE A 16 29.12 -37.65 11.53
CA ILE A 16 28.77 -37.62 10.11
C ILE A 16 27.33 -37.12 9.92
N ILE A 17 26.39 -37.61 10.74
CA ILE A 17 24.99 -37.18 10.72
C ILE A 17 24.87 -35.69 11.08
N VAL A 18 25.60 -35.21 12.09
CA VAL A 18 25.58 -33.79 12.48
C VAL A 18 26.11 -32.89 11.37
N VAL A 19 27.20 -33.28 10.70
CA VAL A 19 27.74 -32.53 9.56
C VAL A 19 26.74 -32.50 8.40
N LEU A 20 26.12 -33.64 8.08
CA LEU A 20 25.09 -33.71 7.04
C LEU A 20 23.86 -32.85 7.39
N LEU A 21 23.39 -32.88 8.64
CA LEU A 21 22.27 -32.06 9.09
C LEU A 21 22.60 -30.56 9.01
N GLY A 22 23.80 -30.18 9.48
CA GLY A 22 24.28 -28.80 9.43
C GLY A 22 24.36 -28.29 8.00
N TRP A 23 24.90 -29.09 7.08
CA TRP A 23 24.97 -28.77 5.66
C TRP A 23 23.57 -28.61 5.03
N LEU A 24 22.63 -29.50 5.35
CA LEU A 24 21.27 -29.48 4.80
C LEU A 24 20.46 -28.27 5.31
N LEU A 25 20.62 -27.92 6.59
CA LEU A 25 20.04 -26.71 7.18
C LEU A 25 20.64 -25.44 6.59
N HIS A 26 21.97 -25.40 6.44
CA HIS A 26 22.68 -24.27 5.85
C HIS A 26 22.30 -24.07 4.37
N GLN A 27 22.19 -25.14 3.60
CA GLN A 27 21.76 -25.08 2.21
C GLN A 27 20.32 -24.57 2.07
N LYS A 28 19.43 -24.93 3.01
CA LYS A 28 18.05 -24.43 3.04
C LYS A 28 18.00 -22.95 3.42
N SER A 29 18.82 -22.49 4.36
CA SER A 29 18.89 -21.08 4.75
C SER A 29 19.49 -20.22 3.64
N GLU A 30 20.56 -20.67 2.98
CA GLU A 30 21.18 -19.92 1.87
C GLU A 30 20.23 -19.74 0.69
N ARG A 31 19.48 -20.79 0.32
CA ARG A 31 18.50 -20.71 -0.79
C ARG A 31 17.40 -19.70 -0.47
N ARG A 32 16.95 -19.64 0.79
CA ARG A 32 15.96 -18.66 1.24
C ARG A 32 16.54 -17.24 1.21
N TRP A 33 17.75 -17.05 1.72
CA TRP A 33 18.41 -15.75 1.71
C TRP A 33 18.61 -15.21 0.29
N LYS A 34 19.13 -16.05 -0.62
CA LYS A 34 19.34 -15.68 -2.04
C LYS A 34 18.01 -15.35 -2.74
N ALA A 35 16.93 -16.09 -2.44
CA ALA A 35 15.60 -15.80 -2.99
C ALA A 35 15.01 -14.48 -2.44
N THR A 36 15.19 -14.20 -1.14
CA THR A 36 14.76 -12.92 -0.55
C THR A 36 15.56 -11.75 -1.11
N GLU A 37 16.87 -11.91 -1.28
CA GLU A 37 17.71 -10.84 -1.79
C GLU A 37 17.48 -10.55 -3.28
N GLN A 38 17.19 -11.58 -4.09
CA GLN A 38 16.74 -11.37 -5.47
C GLN A 38 15.40 -10.63 -5.52
N ARG A 39 14.44 -11.00 -4.66
CA ARG A 39 13.15 -10.29 -4.56
C ARG A 39 13.34 -8.84 -4.15
N TRP A 40 14.18 -8.56 -3.16
CA TRP A 40 14.49 -7.19 -2.75
C TRP A 40 15.12 -6.37 -3.88
N LYS A 41 16.05 -6.94 -4.64
CA LYS A 41 16.65 -6.25 -5.80
C LYS A 41 15.63 -5.98 -6.91
N GLU A 42 14.70 -6.90 -7.14
CA GLU A 42 13.60 -6.71 -8.09
C GLU A 42 12.59 -5.66 -7.59
N GLU A 43 12.24 -5.68 -6.31
CA GLU A 43 11.37 -4.69 -5.64
C GLU A 43 11.98 -3.28 -5.69
N GLU A 44 13.28 -3.16 -5.45
CA GLU A 44 14.03 -1.90 -5.49
C GLU A 44 14.10 -1.34 -6.92
N ARG A 45 14.22 -2.21 -7.94
CA ARG A 45 14.20 -1.80 -9.35
C ARG A 45 12.84 -1.27 -9.78
N LEU A 46 11.75 -1.79 -9.24
CA LEU A 46 10.37 -1.37 -9.55
C LEU A 46 9.87 -0.22 -8.66
N HIS A 47 10.66 0.19 -7.68
CA HIS A 47 10.27 1.16 -6.66
C HIS A 47 9.98 2.57 -7.21
N PRO A 48 10.78 3.13 -8.14
CA PRO A 48 10.51 4.45 -8.72
C PRO A 48 9.21 4.46 -9.53
N ASP A 49 9.02 3.44 -10.38
CA ASP A 49 7.83 3.29 -11.22
C ASP A 49 6.54 3.16 -10.38
N ARG A 50 6.64 2.52 -9.21
CA ARG A 50 5.53 2.41 -8.26
C ARG A 50 5.13 3.75 -7.66
N ILE A 51 6.10 4.55 -7.21
CA ILE A 51 5.83 5.85 -6.59
C ILE A 51 5.15 6.78 -7.60
N GLU A 52 5.61 6.79 -8.86
CA GLU A 52 4.99 7.58 -9.92
C GLU A 52 3.53 7.16 -10.12
N VAL A 53 3.27 5.85 -10.27
CA VAL A 53 1.91 5.32 -10.41
C VAL A 53 1.03 5.66 -9.20
N TYR A 54 1.57 5.61 -7.98
CA TYR A 54 0.83 5.98 -6.78
C TYR A 54 0.44 7.45 -6.79
N ASN A 55 1.35 8.35 -7.13
CA ASN A 55 1.07 9.79 -7.20
C ASN A 55 -0.04 10.09 -8.22
N GLU A 56 0.06 9.47 -9.40
CA GLU A 56 -0.93 9.60 -10.47
C GLU A 56 -2.33 9.08 -10.08
N VAL A 57 -2.38 8.02 -9.28
CA VAL A 57 -3.65 7.46 -8.77
C VAL A 57 -4.22 8.33 -7.64
N LEU A 58 -3.38 8.93 -6.82
CA LEU A 58 -3.81 9.78 -5.70
C LEU A 58 -4.24 11.17 -6.13
N GLU A 59 -3.76 11.67 -7.29
CA GLU A 59 -4.03 13.03 -7.78
C GLU A 59 -5.51 13.48 -7.67
N PRO A 60 -6.52 12.76 -8.20
CA PRO A 60 -7.90 13.22 -8.11
C PRO A 60 -8.39 13.42 -6.68
N TYR A 61 -7.91 12.57 -5.75
CA TYR A 61 -8.25 12.71 -4.34
C TYR A 61 -7.56 13.93 -3.76
N ILE A 62 -6.27 14.14 -4.03
CA ILE A 62 -5.54 15.32 -3.59
C ILE A 62 -6.28 16.60 -4.01
N VAL A 63 -6.72 16.68 -5.28
CA VAL A 63 -7.51 17.81 -5.79
C VAL A 63 -8.79 17.99 -5.00
N LEU A 64 -9.54 16.91 -4.74
CA LEU A 64 -10.77 16.95 -3.95
C LEU A 64 -10.54 17.46 -2.51
N LEU A 65 -9.35 17.21 -1.94
CA LEU A 65 -9.04 17.61 -0.56
C LEU A 65 -8.56 19.06 -0.44
N MET A 66 -8.25 19.73 -1.54
CA MET A 66 -7.77 21.11 -1.50
C MET A 66 -8.88 22.03 -0.96
N SER A 67 -8.51 22.98 -0.10
CA SER A 67 -9.40 24.07 0.27
C SER A 67 -9.70 24.96 -0.95
N GLU A 68 -10.81 25.71 -0.91
CA GLU A 68 -11.17 26.65 -1.97
C GLU A 68 -10.05 27.68 -2.24
N SER A 69 -9.36 28.13 -1.19
CA SER A 69 -8.21 29.04 -1.31
C SER A 69 -7.01 28.40 -2.01
N GLU A 70 -6.73 27.14 -1.72
CA GLU A 70 -5.62 26.41 -2.36
C GLU A 70 -5.96 26.09 -3.81
N TRP A 71 -7.21 25.72 -4.10
CA TRP A 71 -7.69 25.50 -5.46
C TRP A 71 -7.56 26.76 -6.31
N ALA A 72 -8.02 27.91 -5.80
CA ALA A 72 -7.91 29.19 -6.49
C ALA A 72 -6.45 29.57 -6.78
N ALA A 73 -5.54 29.33 -5.83
CA ALA A 73 -4.11 29.57 -6.04
C ALA A 73 -3.47 28.59 -7.03
N ALA A 74 -3.93 27.34 -7.07
CA ALA A 74 -3.42 26.31 -7.97
C ALA A 74 -3.98 26.44 -9.39
N GLN A 75 -5.12 27.09 -9.58
CA GLN A 75 -5.79 27.24 -10.88
C GLN A 75 -4.89 27.95 -11.91
N ASP A 76 -4.10 28.94 -11.48
CA ASP A 76 -3.12 29.64 -12.33
C ASP A 76 -1.98 28.73 -12.83
N SER A 77 -1.68 27.66 -12.08
CA SER A 77 -0.60 26.71 -12.39
C SER A 77 -1.07 25.49 -13.18
N ARG A 78 -2.39 25.33 -13.37
CA ARG A 78 -3.00 24.13 -13.97
C ARG A 78 -4.03 24.48 -15.06
N PRO A 79 -3.57 24.86 -16.26
CA PRO A 79 -4.45 25.24 -17.36
C PRO A 79 -5.39 24.10 -17.81
N GLU A 80 -5.03 22.84 -17.53
CA GLU A 80 -5.85 21.65 -17.83
C GLU A 80 -7.20 21.63 -17.10
N TYR A 81 -7.36 22.38 -16.01
CA TYR A 81 -8.59 22.49 -15.23
C TYR A 81 -9.28 23.86 -15.39
N GLY A 82 -8.90 24.63 -16.41
CA GLY A 82 -9.38 26.00 -16.63
C GLY A 82 -10.90 26.12 -16.62
N GLY A 83 -11.42 26.90 -15.66
CA GLY A 83 -12.85 27.18 -15.52
C GLY A 83 -13.67 26.09 -14.82
N MET A 84 -13.07 24.98 -14.39
CA MET A 84 -13.75 23.94 -13.61
C MET A 84 -13.75 24.29 -12.12
N SER A 85 -14.82 23.91 -11.41
CA SER A 85 -14.78 23.82 -9.95
C SER A 85 -13.84 22.69 -9.51
N ARG A 86 -13.38 22.75 -8.25
CA ARG A 86 -12.52 21.70 -7.66
C ARG A 86 -13.13 20.31 -7.80
N ASP A 87 -14.43 20.19 -7.50
CA ASP A 87 -15.14 18.93 -7.53
C ASP A 87 -15.30 18.40 -8.96
N GLU A 88 -15.57 19.27 -9.93
CA GLU A 88 -15.60 18.92 -11.35
C GLU A 88 -14.22 18.48 -11.87
N ALA A 89 -13.16 19.16 -11.47
CA ALA A 89 -11.79 18.83 -11.85
C ALA A 89 -11.37 17.45 -11.29
N ALA A 90 -11.65 17.21 -10.00
CA ALA A 90 -11.41 15.91 -9.36
C ALA A 90 -12.17 14.80 -10.10
N LEU A 91 -13.46 15.01 -10.39
CA LEU A 91 -14.30 14.03 -11.06
C LEU A 91 -13.84 13.75 -12.50
N ALA A 92 -13.51 14.81 -13.25
CA ALA A 92 -12.96 14.70 -14.61
C ALA A 92 -11.67 13.87 -14.61
N ARG A 93 -10.82 14.06 -13.59
CA ARG A 93 -9.58 13.30 -13.45
C ARG A 93 -9.83 11.83 -13.11
N VAL A 94 -10.73 11.52 -12.17
CA VAL A 94 -11.12 10.12 -11.86
C VAL A 94 -11.60 9.38 -13.11
N PHE A 95 -12.40 10.02 -13.95
CA PHE A 95 -12.93 9.38 -15.16
C PHE A 95 -12.00 9.39 -16.36
N SER A 96 -10.87 10.11 -16.28
CA SER A 96 -9.90 10.19 -17.36
C SER A 96 -9.31 8.83 -17.72
N LEU A 97 -9.00 8.65 -19.01
CA LEU A 97 -8.29 7.46 -19.49
C LEU A 97 -6.91 7.31 -18.83
N ALA A 98 -6.23 8.42 -18.57
CA ALA A 98 -4.95 8.43 -17.89
C ALA A 98 -5.06 7.84 -16.47
N HIS A 99 -6.06 8.26 -15.69
CA HIS A 99 -6.29 7.72 -14.36
C HIS A 99 -6.58 6.21 -14.43
N ARG A 100 -7.50 5.78 -15.30
CA ARG A 100 -7.80 4.34 -15.47
C ARG A 100 -6.58 3.50 -15.83
N ARG A 101 -5.69 4.01 -16.70
CA ARG A 101 -4.43 3.34 -17.04
C ARG A 101 -3.51 3.21 -15.83
N ASN A 102 -3.40 4.25 -15.01
CA ASN A 102 -2.58 4.23 -13.80
C ASN A 102 -3.19 3.35 -12.70
N SER A 103 -4.51 3.33 -12.54
CA SER A 103 -5.21 2.39 -11.67
C SER A 103 -4.96 0.93 -12.09
N PHE A 104 -4.97 0.65 -13.39
CA PHE A 104 -4.64 -0.69 -13.90
C PHE A 104 -3.18 -1.04 -13.64
N LYS A 105 -2.24 -0.11 -13.84
CA LYS A 105 -0.83 -0.33 -13.47
C LYS A 105 -0.69 -0.61 -11.98
N LEU A 106 -1.39 0.13 -11.12
CA LEU A 106 -1.40 -0.11 -9.66
C LEU A 106 -1.82 -1.54 -9.32
N MET A 107 -2.78 -2.13 -10.04
CA MET A 107 -3.17 -3.54 -9.85
C MET A 107 -2.04 -4.53 -10.18
N LEU A 108 -1.12 -4.16 -11.09
CA LEU A 108 -0.04 -5.03 -11.54
C LEU A 108 1.22 -4.92 -10.69
N ILE A 109 1.54 -3.72 -10.23
CA ILE A 109 2.82 -3.42 -9.53
C ILE A 109 2.64 -3.10 -8.05
N GLY A 110 1.40 -2.84 -7.61
CA GLY A 110 1.09 -2.55 -6.22
C GLY A 110 1.20 -3.78 -5.34
N GLY A 111 1.70 -3.60 -4.13
CA GLY A 111 1.65 -4.66 -3.12
C GLY A 111 0.20 -4.98 -2.74
N ASP A 112 -0.03 -6.20 -2.26
CA ASP A 112 -1.34 -6.72 -1.85
C ASP A 112 -2.17 -5.75 -0.99
N GLU A 113 -1.54 -5.14 0.02
CA GLU A 113 -2.21 -4.21 0.93
C GLU A 113 -2.70 -2.94 0.19
N VAL A 114 -1.88 -2.42 -0.73
CA VAL A 114 -2.20 -1.25 -1.56
C VAL A 114 -3.36 -1.57 -2.50
N VAL A 115 -3.29 -2.71 -3.18
CA VAL A 115 -4.34 -3.16 -4.10
C VAL A 115 -5.67 -3.33 -3.37
N ARG A 116 -5.66 -3.97 -2.19
CA ARG A 116 -6.87 -4.12 -1.36
C ARG A 116 -7.43 -2.76 -0.93
N ALA A 117 -6.60 -1.87 -0.39
CA ALA A 117 -7.04 -0.56 0.06
C ALA A 117 -7.62 0.29 -1.08
N TYR A 118 -7.00 0.24 -2.27
CA TYR A 118 -7.51 0.93 -3.46
C TYR A 118 -8.86 0.38 -3.93
N ASN A 119 -9.00 -0.95 -3.94
CA ASN A 119 -10.24 -1.61 -4.33
C ASN A 119 -11.37 -1.30 -3.34
N ASP A 120 -11.08 -1.31 -2.03
CA ASP A 120 -12.06 -0.94 -0.99
C ASP A 120 -12.59 0.49 -1.23
N LEU A 121 -11.69 1.45 -1.49
CA LEU A 121 -12.04 2.85 -1.76
C LEU A 121 -12.85 3.00 -3.07
N THR A 122 -12.40 2.35 -4.15
CA THR A 122 -13.07 2.44 -5.45
C THR A 122 -14.45 1.78 -5.40
N LEU A 123 -14.56 0.63 -4.72
CA LEU A 123 -15.83 -0.05 -4.51
C LEU A 123 -16.80 0.82 -3.70
N PHE A 124 -16.31 1.51 -2.67
CA PHE A 124 -17.12 2.45 -1.89
C PHE A 124 -17.75 3.53 -2.78
N HIS A 125 -16.97 4.15 -3.68
CA HIS A 125 -17.48 5.21 -4.55
C HIS A 125 -18.36 4.73 -5.72
N SER A 126 -18.17 3.50 -6.19
CA SER A 126 -18.90 2.92 -7.33
C SER A 126 -20.23 2.26 -6.96
N ARG A 127 -20.56 2.16 -5.68
CA ARG A 127 -21.86 1.65 -5.24
C ARG A 127 -22.97 2.58 -5.73
N PRO A 128 -23.99 2.04 -6.44
CA PRO A 128 -25.17 2.84 -6.79
C PRO A 128 -25.84 3.34 -5.52
N ARG A 129 -26.25 4.60 -5.53
CA ARG A 129 -26.89 5.27 -4.39
C ARG A 129 -28.18 5.91 -4.83
N ASP A 130 -29.22 5.66 -4.04
CA ASP A 130 -30.57 6.22 -4.24
C ASP A 130 -30.76 7.53 -3.46
N ALA A 131 -29.81 7.89 -2.59
CA ALA A 131 -29.84 9.07 -1.74
C ALA A 131 -28.46 9.77 -1.70
N PRO A 132 -28.42 11.08 -1.35
CA PRO A 132 -27.17 11.78 -1.11
C PRO A 132 -26.32 11.10 -0.04
N MET A 133 -25.00 11.27 -0.14
CA MET A 133 -24.04 10.73 0.82
C MET A 133 -24.28 11.32 2.21
N THR A 134 -24.43 10.43 3.19
CA THR A 134 -24.55 10.80 4.61
C THR A 134 -23.19 11.22 5.18
N GLU A 135 -23.19 11.92 6.33
CA GLU A 135 -21.95 12.28 7.04
C GLU A 135 -21.11 11.04 7.40
N ALA A 136 -21.75 9.97 7.88
CA ALA A 136 -21.05 8.73 8.22
C ALA A 136 -20.42 8.05 7.00
N GLU A 137 -21.08 8.07 5.85
CA GLU A 137 -20.51 7.56 4.60
C GLU A 137 -19.35 8.45 4.13
N TRP A 138 -19.47 9.76 4.26
CA TRP A 138 -18.36 10.66 3.97
C TRP A 138 -17.13 10.36 4.85
N GLU A 139 -17.32 10.26 6.16
CA GLU A 139 -16.27 9.90 7.13
C GLU A 139 -15.65 8.53 6.81
N GLU A 140 -16.45 7.55 6.40
CA GLU A 140 -15.95 6.24 5.93
C GLU A 140 -15.12 6.36 4.65
N GLY A 141 -15.54 7.18 3.68
CA GLY A 141 -14.78 7.45 2.46
C GLY A 141 -13.41 8.05 2.77
N LEU A 142 -13.35 9.00 3.71
CA LEU A 142 -12.09 9.57 4.20
C LEU A 142 -11.21 8.51 4.85
N ARG A 143 -11.77 7.69 5.72
CA ARG A 143 -11.04 6.60 6.37
C ARG A 143 -10.45 5.61 5.35
N LEU A 144 -11.20 5.26 4.30
CA LEU A 144 -10.72 4.40 3.22
C LEU A 144 -9.58 5.05 2.42
N PHE A 145 -9.68 6.35 2.15
CA PHE A 145 -8.60 7.10 1.51
C PHE A 145 -7.33 7.12 2.39
N GLY A 146 -7.48 7.40 3.68
CA GLY A 146 -6.36 7.34 4.65
C GLY A 146 -5.71 5.95 4.71
N ARG A 147 -6.50 4.87 4.62
CA ARG A 147 -5.99 3.49 4.53
C ARG A 147 -5.18 3.24 3.26
N LEU A 148 -5.61 3.79 2.12
CA LEU A 148 -4.85 3.69 0.87
C LEU A 148 -3.50 4.41 0.99
N VAL A 149 -3.48 5.64 1.52
CA VAL A 149 -2.24 6.40 1.72
C VAL A 149 -1.30 5.67 2.69
N LEU A 150 -1.84 5.09 3.77
CA LEU A 150 -1.06 4.32 4.74
C LEU A 150 -0.45 3.05 4.10
N ALA A 151 -1.25 2.32 3.31
CA ALA A 151 -0.77 1.14 2.59
C ALA A 151 0.34 1.49 1.61
N ILE A 152 0.21 2.60 0.87
CA ILE A 152 1.24 3.12 -0.03
C ILE A 152 2.51 3.42 0.77
N ARG A 153 2.40 4.17 1.88
CA ARG A 153 3.53 4.54 2.74
C ARG A 153 4.30 3.32 3.23
N ARG A 154 3.58 2.27 3.69
CA ARG A 154 4.18 0.99 4.10
C ARG A 154 4.91 0.33 2.95
N SER A 155 4.26 0.26 1.79
CA SER A 155 4.83 -0.38 0.59
C SER A 155 6.10 0.31 0.06
N VAL A 156 6.30 1.60 0.39
CA VAL A 156 7.47 2.42 0.00
C VAL A 156 8.62 2.29 1.02
N GLY A 157 8.49 1.42 2.03
CA GLY A 157 9.57 1.09 2.97
C GLY A 157 9.32 1.51 4.43
N ASN A 158 8.12 2.03 4.76
CA ASN A 158 7.76 2.42 6.13
C ASN A 158 6.83 1.41 6.81
N GLU A 159 7.12 0.11 6.70
CA GLU A 159 6.26 -0.96 7.23
C GLU A 159 6.02 -0.82 8.75
N GLY A 160 7.04 -0.42 9.51
CA GLY A 160 6.98 -0.23 10.96
C GLY A 160 6.32 1.07 11.44
N THR A 161 5.61 1.80 10.57
CA THR A 161 4.93 3.04 10.97
C THR A 161 3.89 2.80 12.06
N LYS A 162 3.86 3.69 13.06
CA LYS A 162 2.84 3.71 14.12
C LYS A 162 1.64 4.59 13.77
N LEU A 163 1.69 5.28 12.64
CA LEU A 163 0.63 6.14 12.15
C LEU A 163 -0.56 5.28 11.69
N ASP A 164 -1.76 5.72 11.99
CA ASP A 164 -3.00 5.12 11.52
C ASP A 164 -3.55 5.81 10.25
N ALA A 165 -4.74 5.40 9.81
CA ALA A 165 -5.37 5.93 8.60
C ALA A 165 -5.75 7.41 8.74
N TRP A 166 -6.14 7.87 9.93
CA TRP A 166 -6.50 9.26 10.18
C TRP A 166 -5.25 10.13 10.24
N ASP A 167 -4.16 9.61 10.82
CA ASP A 167 -2.86 10.27 10.84
C ASP A 167 -2.35 10.61 9.41
N MET A 168 -2.78 9.87 8.38
CA MET A 168 -2.44 10.17 6.97
C MET A 168 -3.18 11.37 6.39
N LEU A 169 -4.22 11.89 7.05
CA LEU A 169 -5.11 12.92 6.49
C LEU A 169 -4.88 14.31 7.09
N TYR A 170 -4.09 14.46 8.16
CA TYR A 170 -3.89 15.75 8.85
C TYR A 170 -3.37 16.86 7.96
N TRP A 171 -2.61 16.54 6.91
CA TRP A 171 -2.05 17.54 6.02
C TRP A 171 -3.12 18.25 5.18
N GLY A 172 -4.28 17.62 4.95
CA GLY A 172 -5.37 18.15 4.13
C GLY A 172 -6.62 18.57 4.91
N TRP A 173 -6.69 18.31 6.22
CA TRP A 173 -7.86 18.64 7.02
C TRP A 173 -7.56 19.06 8.46
N SER A 174 -8.19 20.17 8.87
CA SER A 174 -8.12 20.70 10.23
C SER A 174 -8.91 19.89 11.25
N ASN A 175 -10.00 19.21 10.85
CA ASN A 175 -10.97 18.61 11.79
C ASN A 175 -10.81 17.09 11.92
N VAL A 176 -9.68 16.52 11.49
CA VAL A 176 -9.43 15.06 11.51
C VAL A 176 -9.50 14.50 12.93
N GLU A 177 -9.04 15.24 13.94
CA GLU A 177 -9.11 14.83 15.35
C GLU A 177 -10.55 14.64 15.84
N GLU A 178 -11.44 15.55 15.48
CA GLU A 178 -12.85 15.51 15.90
C GLU A 178 -13.54 14.28 15.29
N ILE A 179 -13.29 14.01 14.01
CA ILE A 179 -13.82 12.84 13.30
C ILE A 179 -13.24 11.55 13.89
N ARG A 180 -11.94 11.52 14.17
CA ARG A 180 -11.25 10.39 14.79
C ARG A 180 -11.81 10.07 16.16
N ALA A 181 -12.10 11.08 16.97
CA ALA A 181 -12.66 10.91 18.31
C ALA A 181 -14.03 10.21 18.29
N LYS A 182 -14.87 10.48 17.28
CA LYS A 182 -16.18 9.79 17.10
C LYS A 182 -16.03 8.29 16.77
N HIS A 183 -14.90 7.89 16.18
CA HIS A 183 -14.66 6.52 15.68
C HIS A 183 -13.73 5.69 16.58
N ARG A 184 -13.27 6.25 17.70
CA ARG A 184 -12.48 5.51 18.69
C ARG A 184 -13.43 4.61 19.51
N PRO A 185 -13.14 3.30 19.63
CA PRO A 185 -13.94 2.41 20.48
C PRO A 185 -13.86 2.81 21.96
#